data_AF-G2EG90-F1
#
_entry.id   AF-G2EG90-F1
#
_cell.length_a   1.000
_cell.length_b   1.000
_cell.length_c   1.000
_cell.angle_alpha   90.00
_cell.angle_beta   90.00
_cell.angle_gamma   90.00
#
_symmetry.space_group_name_H-M   'P 1'
#
loop_
_entity.id
_entity.type
_entity.pdbx_description
1 polymer ?
#
loop_
_entity_poly.entity_id
_entity_poly.type
_entity_poly.pdbx_seq_one_letter_code
_entity_poly.pdbx_strand_id
1 'polypeptide(L)'
;MNTWKEYIESKFSPISDFQIEDKTQKGEIGIYSLTHNLTETRFDFIYPDEDWKKIGDVQFYNPKTKGWSGEFWEAEFNETEKKRLNEFLEPAFENGWSSKDFYFFGKHYQSKVYWNKNFDGQKFGYYTGFGCLWIILFPIFWITTKLMELNLIIGMKKIIIEPINKNV
;
A
#
# COMPACT_ATOMS: atom_id res chain seq x y z
N MET A 1 10.13 -23.95 4.96
CA MET A 1 9.03 -22.98 5.02
C MET A 1 7.80 -23.63 4.45
N ASN A 2 6.79 -23.82 5.30
CA ASN A 2 5.59 -24.57 4.97
C ASN A 2 4.31 -23.72 5.04
N THR A 3 4.38 -22.48 5.52
CA THR A 3 3.22 -21.59 5.67
C THR A 3 3.56 -20.17 5.24
N TRP A 4 2.53 -19.37 4.96
CA TRP A 4 2.68 -17.95 4.70
C TRP A 4 3.34 -17.23 5.87
N LYS A 5 2.99 -17.57 7.12
CA LYS A 5 3.58 -16.94 8.32
C LYS A 5 5.10 -17.10 8.37
N GLU A 6 5.60 -18.34 8.23
CA GLU A 6 7.04 -18.61 8.21
C GLU A 6 7.75 -17.88 7.06
N TYR A 7 7.11 -17.82 5.89
CA TYR A 7 7.65 -17.13 4.73
C TYR A 7 7.74 -15.61 4.95
N ILE A 8 6.68 -15.01 5.48
CA ILE A 8 6.60 -13.59 5.79
C ILE A 8 7.65 -13.24 6.85
N GLU A 9 7.69 -13.95 7.98
CA GLU A 9 8.64 -13.64 9.06
C GLU A 9 10.11 -13.74 8.60
N SER A 10 10.42 -14.63 7.67
CA SER A 10 11.75 -14.68 7.07
C SER A 10 12.00 -13.61 6.00
N LYS A 11 11.00 -13.23 5.22
CA LYS A 11 11.13 -12.17 4.21
C LYS A 11 11.32 -10.80 4.87
N PHE A 12 10.71 -10.60 6.03
CA PHE A 12 10.77 -9.38 6.84
C PHE A 12 11.90 -9.45 7.89
N SER A 13 13.03 -10.07 7.55
CA SER A 13 14.17 -10.23 8.46
C SER A 13 15.17 -9.04 8.35
N PRO A 14 15.76 -8.57 9.47
CA PRO A 14 15.53 -9.06 10.83
C PRO A 14 14.20 -8.54 11.37
N ILE A 15 13.43 -9.45 11.98
CA ILE A 15 12.08 -9.13 12.46
C ILE A 15 12.08 -8.02 13.53
N SER A 16 13.22 -7.78 14.20
CA SER A 16 13.42 -6.68 15.15
C SER A 16 13.26 -5.30 14.53
N ASP A 17 13.35 -5.17 13.20
CA ASP A 17 13.17 -3.91 12.49
C ASP A 17 11.68 -3.57 12.30
N PHE A 18 10.79 -4.44 12.76
CA PHE A 18 9.34 -4.32 12.60
C PHE A 18 8.61 -4.39 13.94
N GLN A 19 7.59 -3.55 14.07
CA GLN A 19 6.53 -3.74 15.06
C GLN A 19 5.49 -4.69 14.50
N ILE A 20 5.14 -5.72 15.27
CA ILE A 20 4.17 -6.75 14.88
C ILE A 20 2.88 -6.57 15.65
N GLU A 21 1.76 -6.59 14.94
CA GLU A 21 0.41 -6.66 15.49
C GLU A 21 -0.28 -7.90 14.90
N ASP A 22 -0.43 -8.94 15.73
CA ASP A 22 -1.06 -10.20 15.33
C ASP A 22 -2.50 -10.26 15.86
N LYS A 23 -3.48 -10.07 14.97
CA LYS A 23 -4.91 -10.24 15.26
C LYS A 23 -5.48 -11.50 14.61
N THR A 24 -4.63 -12.49 14.29
CA THR A 24 -5.06 -13.75 13.69
C THR A 24 -5.53 -14.71 14.79
N GLN A 25 -6.77 -14.53 15.24
CA GLN A 25 -7.41 -15.42 16.21
C GLN A 25 -8.23 -16.49 15.51
N LYS A 26 -8.24 -17.70 16.10
CA LYS A 26 -8.99 -18.83 15.55
C LYS A 26 -10.49 -18.51 15.50
N GLY A 27 -11.10 -18.70 14.32
CA GLY A 27 -12.53 -18.42 14.10
C GLY A 27 -12.87 -16.95 13.84
N GLU A 28 -11.87 -16.05 13.77
CA GLU A 28 -12.06 -14.65 13.44
C GLU A 28 -11.38 -14.29 12.11
N ILE A 29 -11.92 -13.24 11.50
CA ILE A 29 -11.36 -12.58 10.34
C ILE A 29 -10.13 -11.78 10.81
N GLY A 30 -8.96 -12.41 10.77
CA GLY A 30 -7.72 -11.87 11.33
C GLY A 30 -6.89 -11.03 10.37
N ILE A 31 -6.06 -10.15 10.93
CA ILE A 31 -5.04 -9.40 10.19
C ILE A 31 -3.71 -9.57 10.93
N TYR A 32 -2.65 -9.89 10.20
CA TYR A 32 -1.28 -9.87 10.69
C TYR A 32 -0.55 -8.69 10.08
N SER A 33 -0.05 -7.80 10.92
CA SER A 33 0.52 -6.53 10.48
C SER A 33 1.97 -6.40 10.90
N LEU A 34 2.82 -5.95 9.98
CA LEU A 34 4.19 -5.54 10.26
C LEU A 34 4.36 -4.06 9.91
N THR A 35 4.87 -3.26 10.83
CA THR A 35 5.21 -1.85 10.57
C THR A 35 6.71 -1.66 10.68
N HIS A 36 7.36 -1.26 9.59
CA HIS A 36 8.80 -1.03 9.58
C HIS A 36 9.16 0.20 10.43
N ASN A 37 10.05 0.04 11.39
CA ASN A 37 10.35 1.05 12.41
C ASN A 37 10.89 2.36 11.84
N LEU A 38 11.62 2.29 10.72
CA LEU A 38 12.27 3.47 10.14
C LEU A 38 11.45 4.16 9.07
N THR A 39 10.88 3.40 8.13
CA THR A 39 10.11 3.98 7.03
C THR A 39 8.66 4.25 7.42
N GLU A 40 8.18 3.60 8.49
CA GLU A 40 6.78 3.59 8.95
C GLU A 40 5.83 2.94 7.95
N THR A 41 6.36 2.25 6.93
CA THR A 41 5.53 1.48 6.00
C THR A 41 4.95 0.29 6.75
N ARG A 42 3.62 0.20 6.74
CA ARG A 42 2.84 -0.89 7.32
C ARG A 42 2.41 -1.84 6.21
N PHE A 43 2.51 -3.13 6.51
CA PHE A 43 2.09 -4.24 5.68
C PHE A 43 1.02 -5.01 6.43
N ASP A 44 -0.13 -5.20 5.82
CA ASP A 44 -1.27 -5.92 6.37
C ASP A 44 -1.49 -7.19 5.54
N PHE A 45 -1.38 -8.34 6.19
CA PHE A 45 -1.72 -9.65 5.65
C PHE A 45 -3.09 -10.03 6.19
N ILE A 46 -4.08 -9.97 5.32
CA ILE A 46 -5.49 -9.95 5.67
C ILE A 46 -6.10 -11.32 5.39
N TYR A 47 -6.88 -11.80 6.35
CA TYR A 47 -7.65 -13.05 6.30
C TYR A 47 -6.79 -14.29 6.00
N PRO A 48 -5.71 -14.54 6.77
CA PRO A 48 -5.07 -15.84 6.70
C PRO A 48 -6.04 -16.92 7.21
N ASP A 49 -5.99 -18.10 6.61
CA ASP A 49 -6.66 -19.27 7.15
C ASP A 49 -5.94 -19.82 8.40
N GLU A 50 -6.60 -20.72 9.12
CA GLU A 50 -6.12 -21.19 10.43
C GLU A 50 -4.71 -21.81 10.38
N ASP A 51 -4.35 -22.46 9.27
CA ASP A 51 -3.06 -23.11 9.05
C ASP A 51 -2.10 -22.29 8.18
N TRP A 52 -2.46 -21.05 7.85
CA TRP A 52 -1.66 -20.12 7.06
C TRP A 52 -1.23 -20.68 5.70
N LYS A 53 -2.08 -21.51 5.10
CA LYS A 53 -1.96 -22.00 3.73
C LYS A 53 -2.56 -21.04 2.72
N LYS A 54 -3.39 -20.10 3.17
CA LYS A 54 -3.98 -19.05 2.34
C LYS A 54 -3.88 -17.71 3.03
N ILE A 55 -3.81 -16.66 2.23
CA ILE A 55 -4.02 -15.27 2.64
C ILE A 55 -5.06 -14.67 1.70
N GLY A 56 -6.01 -13.90 2.25
CA GLY A 56 -7.11 -13.32 1.47
C GLY A 56 -6.71 -12.04 0.75
N ASP A 57 -5.88 -11.21 1.37
CA ASP A 57 -5.35 -10.00 0.74
C ASP A 57 -4.01 -9.58 1.38
N VAL A 58 -3.19 -8.83 0.63
CA VAL A 58 -2.02 -8.11 1.17
C VAL A 58 -2.06 -6.67 0.72
N GLN A 59 -1.89 -5.77 1.68
CA GLN A 59 -1.86 -4.33 1.45
C GLN A 59 -0.63 -3.73 2.12
N PHE A 60 -0.09 -2.65 1.58
CA PHE A 60 0.86 -1.81 2.29
C PHE A 60 0.58 -0.32 2.10
N TYR A 61 0.87 0.45 3.13
CA TYR A 61 0.65 1.90 3.15
C TYR A 61 1.64 2.59 4.09
N ASN A 62 1.70 3.92 3.98
CA ASN A 62 2.60 4.73 4.78
C ASN A 62 1.84 5.95 5.33
N PRO A 63 1.99 6.31 6.63
CA PRO A 63 1.24 7.40 7.25
C PRO A 63 1.52 8.78 6.62
N LYS A 64 2.62 8.93 5.87
CA LYS A 64 2.97 10.16 5.17
C LYS A 64 2.07 10.44 3.96
N THR A 65 1.31 9.45 3.50
CA THR A 65 0.38 9.57 2.37
C THR A 65 -1.03 9.07 2.73
N LYS A 66 -2.02 9.49 1.95
CA LYS A 66 -3.39 8.94 1.94
C LYS A 66 -3.61 7.86 0.89
N GLY A 67 -2.59 7.58 0.08
CA GLY A 67 -2.58 6.46 -0.85
C GLY A 67 -2.09 5.16 -0.19
N TRP A 68 -2.30 4.05 -0.89
CA TRP A 68 -1.86 2.72 -0.50
C TRP A 68 -1.55 1.89 -1.75
N SER A 69 -0.97 0.71 -1.57
CA SER A 69 -0.46 -0.18 -2.62
C SER A 69 -1.48 -0.66 -3.65
N GLY A 70 -2.77 -0.64 -3.31
CA GLY A 70 -3.74 -1.54 -3.91
C GLY A 70 -3.67 -2.94 -3.29
N GLU A 71 -4.40 -3.88 -3.86
CA GLU A 71 -4.68 -5.19 -3.26
C GLU A 71 -3.90 -6.31 -3.95
N PHE A 72 -3.42 -7.24 -3.15
CA PHE A 72 -2.91 -8.52 -3.58
C PHE A 72 -3.93 -9.58 -3.21
N TRP A 73 -4.93 -9.76 -4.08
CA TRP A 73 -6.08 -10.63 -3.83
C TRP A 73 -5.71 -12.11 -3.81
N GLU A 74 -6.17 -12.82 -2.76
CA GLU A 74 -6.22 -14.27 -2.56
C GLU A 74 -5.01 -15.07 -3.08
N ALA A 75 -4.26 -15.67 -2.17
CA ALA A 75 -3.09 -16.47 -2.53
C ALA A 75 -2.94 -17.73 -1.67
N GLU A 76 -2.84 -18.87 -2.36
CA GLU A 76 -2.46 -20.14 -1.75
C GLU A 76 -0.94 -20.22 -1.56
N PHE A 77 -0.49 -20.96 -0.56
CA PHE A 77 0.92 -21.12 -0.26
C PHE A 77 1.60 -22.05 -1.28
N ASN A 78 2.14 -21.45 -2.34
CA ASN A 78 2.92 -22.13 -3.36
C ASN A 78 3.98 -21.19 -3.96
N GLU A 79 4.91 -21.72 -4.77
CA GLU A 79 6.02 -20.93 -5.32
C GLU A 79 5.59 -19.82 -6.30
N THR A 80 4.53 -20.06 -7.08
CA THR A 80 3.99 -19.06 -8.01
C THR A 80 3.49 -17.84 -7.25
N GLU A 81 2.73 -18.07 -6.19
CA GLU A 81 2.15 -17.02 -5.37
C GLU A 81 3.20 -16.29 -4.52
N LYS A 82 4.23 -16.99 -4.03
CA LYS A 82 5.39 -16.34 -3.39
C LYS A 82 6.09 -15.38 -4.34
N LYS A 83 6.29 -15.77 -5.59
CA LYS A 83 6.89 -14.90 -6.61
C LYS A 83 6.01 -13.67 -6.85
N ARG A 84 4.70 -13.85 -7.01
CA ARG A 84 3.73 -12.77 -7.19
C ARG A 84 3.75 -11.79 -6.01
N LEU A 85 3.80 -12.31 -4.79
CA LEU A 85 3.89 -11.49 -3.58
C LEU A 85 5.20 -10.70 -3.53
N ASN A 86 6.34 -11.30 -3.91
CA ASN A 86 7.61 -10.58 -3.96
C ASN A 86 7.58 -9.40 -4.95
N GLU A 87 7.03 -9.62 -6.14
CA GLU A 87 6.87 -8.57 -7.16
C GLU A 87 5.95 -7.45 -6.63
N PHE A 88 4.87 -7.79 -5.94
CA PHE A 88 3.98 -6.83 -5.31
C PHE A 88 4.68 -6.00 -4.20
N LEU A 89 5.54 -6.63 -3.40
CA LEU A 89 6.26 -5.99 -2.30
C LEU A 89 7.52 -5.23 -2.75
N GLU A 90 8.01 -5.46 -3.96
CA GLU A 90 9.24 -4.89 -4.50
C GLU A 90 9.32 -3.35 -4.37
N PRO A 91 8.24 -2.57 -4.64
CA PRO A 91 8.29 -1.12 -4.47
C PRO A 91 8.52 -0.69 -3.01
N ALA A 92 8.04 -1.45 -2.04
CA ALA A 92 8.23 -1.13 -0.63
C ALA A 92 9.61 -1.58 -0.10
N PHE A 93 10.16 -2.67 -0.66
CA PHE A 93 11.42 -3.23 -0.20
C PHE A 93 12.64 -2.65 -0.89
N GLU A 94 12.64 -2.50 -2.22
CA GLU A 94 13.86 -2.23 -3.00
C GLU A 94 13.81 -0.87 -3.70
N ASN A 95 12.72 -0.55 -4.39
CA ASN A 95 12.71 0.60 -5.31
C ASN A 95 12.27 1.92 -4.65
N GLY A 96 11.51 1.82 -3.56
CA GLY A 96 10.71 2.92 -3.04
C GLY A 96 9.48 3.19 -3.91
N TRP A 97 8.55 3.98 -3.37
CA TRP A 97 7.30 4.31 -4.05
C TRP A 97 6.90 5.75 -3.75
N SER A 98 5.93 6.28 -4.47
CA SER A 98 5.53 7.67 -4.32
C SER A 98 4.03 7.86 -4.46
N SER A 99 3.54 8.95 -3.88
CA SER A 99 2.14 9.36 -4.01
C SER A 99 2.02 10.86 -4.29
N LYS A 100 1.09 11.21 -5.17
CA LYS A 100 0.54 12.55 -5.26
C LYS A 100 -0.81 12.56 -4.56
N ASP A 101 -0.87 13.23 -3.43
CA ASP A 101 -2.11 13.39 -2.68
C ASP A 101 -2.75 14.75 -3.02
N PHE A 102 -4.00 14.72 -3.42
CA PHE A 102 -4.76 15.88 -3.88
C PHE A 102 -5.81 16.30 -2.85
N TYR A 103 -5.83 17.60 -2.59
CA TYR A 103 -6.64 18.23 -1.56
C TYR A 103 -7.47 19.36 -2.17
N PHE A 104 -8.78 19.34 -1.91
CA PHE A 104 -9.71 20.40 -2.28
C PHE A 104 -10.24 21.04 -1.01
N PHE A 105 -10.06 22.36 -0.86
CA PHE A 105 -10.33 23.09 0.40
C PHE A 105 -9.73 22.42 1.66
N GLY A 106 -8.50 21.91 1.54
CA GLY A 106 -7.78 21.25 2.63
C GLY A 106 -8.28 19.83 2.95
N LYS A 107 -9.30 19.31 2.25
CA LYS A 107 -9.80 17.95 2.40
C LYS A 107 -9.20 17.05 1.32
N HIS A 108 -8.63 15.91 1.73
CA HIS A 108 -8.15 14.90 0.80
C HIS A 108 -9.33 14.34 -0.02
N TYR A 109 -9.16 14.20 -1.33
CA TYR A 109 -10.16 13.55 -2.19
C TYR A 109 -9.59 12.48 -3.12
N GLN A 110 -8.28 12.53 -3.40
CA GLN A 110 -7.63 11.57 -4.29
C GLN A 110 -6.14 11.39 -3.96
N SER A 111 -5.66 10.16 -4.07
CA SER A 111 -4.23 9.86 -4.19
C SER A 111 -3.94 9.21 -5.54
N LYS A 112 -2.80 9.56 -6.14
CA LYS A 112 -2.21 8.85 -7.28
C LYS A 112 -0.92 8.20 -6.81
N VAL A 113 -0.95 6.88 -6.65
CA VAL A 113 0.15 6.07 -6.16
C VAL A 113 0.95 5.52 -7.34
N TYR A 114 2.27 5.56 -7.23
CA TYR A 114 3.23 5.11 -8.23
C TYR A 114 4.19 4.12 -7.57
N TRP A 115 4.46 3.01 -8.25
CA TRP A 115 5.35 1.94 -7.77
C TRP A 115 6.85 2.28 -7.98
N ASN A 116 7.18 3.57 -7.91
CA ASN A 116 8.52 4.13 -8.04
C ASN A 116 8.57 5.52 -7.41
N LYS A 117 9.77 6.08 -7.25
CA LYS A 117 9.99 7.41 -6.65
C LYS A 117 9.82 8.57 -7.63
N ASN A 118 9.78 8.30 -8.94
CA ASN A 118 9.85 9.32 -10.00
C ASN A 118 8.48 9.82 -10.46
N PHE A 119 7.39 9.27 -9.93
CA PHE A 119 6.01 9.59 -10.30
C PHE A 119 5.69 9.28 -11.78
N ASP A 120 6.31 8.24 -12.33
CA ASP A 120 6.15 7.80 -13.71
C ASP A 120 5.37 6.48 -13.85
N GLY A 121 4.95 6.15 -15.07
CA GLY A 121 4.29 4.87 -15.38
C GLY A 121 2.84 4.77 -14.90
N GLN A 122 2.40 3.51 -14.71
CA GLN A 122 1.05 3.18 -14.27
C GLN A 122 0.83 3.67 -12.85
N LYS A 123 -0.33 4.30 -12.62
CA LYS A 123 -0.73 4.80 -11.31
C LYS A 123 -2.06 4.21 -10.91
N PHE A 124 -2.17 3.88 -9.64
CA PHE A 124 -3.45 3.50 -9.05
C PHE A 124 -4.07 4.73 -8.39
N GLY A 125 -5.31 5.02 -8.79
CA GLY A 125 -6.07 6.15 -8.29
C GLY A 125 -6.95 5.69 -7.14
N TYR A 126 -6.68 6.18 -5.93
CA TYR A 126 -7.56 6.00 -4.79
C TYR A 126 -8.40 7.26 -4.60
N TYR A 127 -9.72 7.11 -4.48
CA TYR A 127 -10.66 8.22 -4.31
C TYR A 127 -11.39 8.07 -2.98
N THR A 128 -11.43 9.12 -2.16
CA THR A 128 -12.09 9.07 -0.86
C THR A 128 -13.42 9.80 -0.86
N GLY A 129 -14.45 9.19 -0.27
CA GLY A 129 -15.40 9.91 0.59
C GLY A 129 -16.57 10.64 -0.05
N PHE A 130 -16.90 10.42 -1.33
CA PHE A 130 -18.04 11.08 -1.98
C PHE A 130 -19.17 10.16 -2.44
N GLY A 131 -19.06 8.83 -2.31
CA GLY A 131 -20.13 7.90 -2.69
C GLY A 131 -20.71 8.20 -4.08
N CYS A 132 -22.05 8.26 -4.19
CA CYS A 132 -22.73 8.62 -5.45
C CYS A 132 -22.53 10.08 -5.88
N LEU A 133 -22.20 11.00 -4.96
CA LEU A 133 -21.86 12.40 -5.29
C LEU A 133 -20.56 12.49 -6.09
N TRP A 134 -19.70 11.46 -6.00
CA TRP A 134 -18.49 11.38 -6.81
C TRP A 134 -18.80 11.47 -8.31
N ILE A 135 -19.89 10.86 -8.79
CA ILE A 135 -20.25 10.87 -10.21
C ILE A 135 -20.54 12.29 -10.70
N ILE A 136 -21.26 13.07 -9.89
CA ILE A 136 -21.62 14.46 -10.21
C ILE A 136 -20.39 15.37 -10.12
N LEU A 137 -19.55 15.16 -9.11
CA LEU A 137 -18.36 15.98 -8.87
C LEU A 137 -17.14 15.55 -9.68
N PHE A 138 -17.19 14.39 -10.36
CA PHE A 138 -16.06 13.82 -11.10
C PHE A 138 -15.45 14.81 -12.11
N PRO A 139 -16.23 15.53 -12.95
CA PRO A 139 -15.65 16.49 -13.88
C PRO A 139 -14.88 17.61 -13.16
N ILE A 140 -15.42 18.10 -12.04
CA ILE A 140 -14.80 19.16 -11.24
C ILE A 140 -13.49 18.65 -10.62
N PHE A 141 -13.51 17.46 -10.01
CA PHE A 141 -12.31 16.85 -9.44
C PHE A 141 -11.27 16.53 -10.51
N TRP A 142 -11.69 16.08 -11.69
CA TRP A 142 -10.79 15.82 -12.80
C TRP A 142 -10.09 17.10 -13.28
N ILE A 143 -10.84 18.17 -13.54
CA ILE A 143 -10.28 19.46 -13.98
C ILE A 143 -9.35 20.03 -12.90
N THR A 144 -9.80 20.10 -11.65
CA THR A 144 -8.98 20.63 -10.54
C THR A 144 -7.69 19.83 -10.35
N THR A 145 -7.76 18.49 -10.43
CA THR A 145 -6.58 17.63 -10.40
C THR A 145 -5.61 17.95 -11.53
N LYS A 146 -6.10 18.17 -12.75
CA LYS A 146 -5.25 18.56 -13.89
C LYS A 146 -4.60 19.91 -13.70
N LEU A 147 -5.35 20.90 -13.20
CA LEU A 147 -4.81 22.21 -12.87
C LEU A 147 -3.73 22.12 -11.77
N MET A 148 -3.93 21.28 -10.76
CA MET A 148 -2.92 21.00 -9.72
C MET A 148 -1.68 20.30 -10.28
N GLU A 149 -1.84 19.31 -11.16
CA GLU A 149 -0.72 18.62 -11.83
C GLU A 149 0.11 19.56 -12.69
N LEU A 150 -0.51 20.56 -13.31
CA LEU A 150 0.14 21.64 -14.07
C LEU A 150 0.71 22.76 -13.18
N ASN A 151 0.58 22.65 -11.86
CA ASN A 151 0.93 23.69 -10.87
C ASN A 151 0.22 25.04 -11.10
N LEU A 152 -0.96 25.03 -11.73
CA LEU A 152 -1.77 26.23 -11.94
C LEU A 152 -2.58 26.60 -10.70
N ILE A 153 -2.89 25.62 -9.84
CA ILE A 153 -3.51 25.82 -8.53
C ILE A 153 -2.80 24.97 -7.47
N ILE A 154 -2.84 25.43 -6.23
CA ILE A 154 -2.31 24.68 -5.08
C ILE A 154 -3.25 23.53 -4.69
N GLY A 155 -2.74 22.55 -3.93
CA GLY A 155 -3.56 21.46 -3.40
C GLY A 155 -3.00 20.06 -3.65
N MET A 156 -1.87 19.93 -4.36
CA MET A 156 -1.17 18.66 -4.53
C MET A 156 0.03 18.57 -3.59
N LYS A 157 0.16 17.47 -2.85
CA LYS A 157 1.36 17.10 -2.10
C LYS A 157 2.06 15.92 -2.79
N LYS A 158 3.35 16.08 -3.10
CA LYS A 158 4.21 15.00 -3.60
C LYS A 158 4.94 14.37 -2.43
N ILE A 159 4.81 13.06 -2.28
CA ILE A 159 5.39 12.29 -1.19
C ILE A 159 6.20 11.15 -1.80
N ILE A 160 7.44 10.99 -1.33
CA ILE A 160 8.32 9.87 -1.68
C ILE A 160 8.49 9.03 -0.42
N ILE A 161 8.29 7.72 -0.55
CA ILE A 161 8.52 6.73 0.49
C ILE A 161 9.76 5.95 0.08
N GLU A 162 10.81 6.05 0.91
CA GLU A 162 12.04 5.30 0.68
C GLU A 162 11.81 3.79 0.90
N PRO A 163 12.56 2.94 0.18
CA PRO A 163 12.54 1.50 0.39
C PRO A 163 13.02 1.13 1.79
N ILE A 164 12.63 -0.06 2.24
CA ILE A 164 13.13 -0.68 3.48
C ILE A 164 14.62 -0.98 3.34
N ASN A 165 15.02 -1.62 2.23
CA ASN A 165 16.40 -1.97 1.99
C ASN A 165 17.13 -0.75 1.45
N LYS A 166 17.94 -0.11 2.29
CA LYS A 166 18.73 1.07 1.92
C LYS A 166 19.96 0.77 1.04
N ASN A 167 20.19 -0.50 0.69
CA ASN A 167 21.42 -0.97 0.05
C ASN A 167 21.26 -1.31 -1.44
N VAL A 168 20.23 -0.79 -2.12
CA VAL A 168 20.07 -0.89 -3.58
C VAL A 168 20.28 0.46 -4.25
#